data_AF-A0A7X7B4R5-F1
#
_entry.id   AF-A0A7X7B4R5-F1
#
_cell.length_a   1.000
_cell.length_b   1.000
_cell.length_c   1.000
_cell.angle_alpha   90.00
_cell.angle_beta   90.00
_cell.angle_gamma   90.00
#
_symmetry.space_group_name_H-M   'P 1'
#
loop_
_entity.id
_entity.type
_entity.pdbx_description
1 polymer ?
#
loop_
_entity_poly.entity_id
_entity_poly.type
_entity_poly.pdbx_seq_one_letter_code
_entity_poly.pdbx_strand_id
1 'polypeptide(L)'
;MNNTYRFYENGLLEYRYAPGAGDQERGDIGSAFEKAYIYISRIKNNLMDTDARLGLVKVKDDNPNYYEFVFDYIVDGYPVYISENINNNAVANISMNISVGDDSSDNDSSDSMGSGENDSSSNNAGDNEAGYKNALSIKVNSNRIIESSWNLINLKKTRDNKDYNIYFEDILNGISMKYNIQNLSDFAVKSIVIGYVADSSAGGKSGPVWMVEKPDGGYYILHMIQKEDG
;
A
#
# COMPACT_ATOMS: atom_id res chain seq x y z
N MET A 1 -24.77 11.79 24.89
CA MET A 1 -23.55 11.98 24.09
C MET A 1 -23.37 10.72 23.27
N ASN A 2 -23.41 10.81 21.93
CA ASN A 2 -23.47 9.62 21.08
C ASN A 2 -22.20 9.55 20.23
N ASN A 3 -21.30 8.65 20.60
CA ASN A 3 -20.21 8.23 19.72
C ASN A 3 -20.80 7.31 18.66
N THR A 4 -20.39 7.48 17.41
CA THR A 4 -20.90 6.64 16.32
C THR A 4 -19.75 5.83 15.75
N TYR A 5 -19.90 4.51 15.76
CA TYR A 5 -19.12 3.61 14.93
C TYR A 5 -19.95 3.23 13.72
N ARG A 6 -19.37 3.31 12.53
CA ARG A 6 -19.99 2.82 11.30
C ARG A 6 -19.02 1.87 10.63
N PHE A 7 -19.50 0.66 10.40
CA PHE A 7 -18.78 -0.33 9.61
C PHE A 7 -19.52 -0.46 8.28
N TYR A 8 -18.79 -0.23 7.20
CA TYR A 8 -19.33 -0.26 5.85
C TYR A 8 -19.00 -1.59 5.18
N GLU A 9 -19.84 -2.00 4.22
CA GLU A 9 -19.62 -3.23 3.46
C GLU A 9 -18.29 -3.24 2.71
N ASN A 10 -17.73 -2.07 2.40
CA ASN A 10 -16.43 -1.91 1.75
C ASN A 10 -15.22 -1.98 2.72
N GLY A 11 -15.44 -2.33 4.00
CA GLY A 11 -14.37 -2.50 5.00
C GLY A 11 -13.88 -1.24 5.65
N LEU A 12 -14.48 -0.10 5.30
CA LEU A 12 -14.26 1.14 6.00
C LEU A 12 -14.89 1.04 7.39
N LEU A 13 -14.05 1.23 8.41
CA LEU A 13 -14.48 1.49 9.77
C LEU A 13 -14.33 2.98 10.04
N GLU A 14 -15.45 3.65 10.28
CA GLU A 14 -15.47 5.03 10.73
C GLU A 14 -15.82 5.12 12.21
N TYR A 15 -15.11 6.00 12.90
CA TYR A 15 -15.46 6.45 14.23
C TYR A 15 -15.61 7.97 14.19
N ARG A 16 -16.67 8.48 14.82
CA ARG A 16 -16.83 9.92 15.06
C ARG A 16 -17.31 10.16 16.48
N TYR A 17 -16.56 11.01 17.18
CA TYR A 17 -16.96 11.61 18.44
C TYR A 17 -17.82 12.84 18.15
N ALA A 18 -19.01 12.91 18.73
CA ALA A 18 -19.85 14.11 18.69
C ALA A 18 -19.60 14.92 19.98
N PRO A 19 -18.82 16.02 19.93
CA PRO A 19 -18.48 16.77 21.13
C PRO A 19 -19.71 17.48 21.72
N GLY A 20 -19.78 17.51 23.05
CA GLY A 20 -20.48 18.58 23.77
C GLY A 20 -19.64 19.85 23.75
N ALA A 21 -20.21 20.99 24.16
CA ALA A 21 -19.61 22.33 24.04
C ALA A 21 -18.30 22.61 24.84
N GLY A 22 -17.52 21.60 25.21
CA GLY A 22 -16.30 21.73 26.01
C GLY A 22 -15.10 20.96 25.45
N ASP A 23 -13.95 21.62 25.48
CA ASP A 23 -12.57 21.15 25.26
C ASP A 23 -12.23 20.60 23.87
N GLN A 24 -12.07 21.55 22.95
CA GLN A 24 -11.53 21.37 21.60
C GLN A 24 -10.02 21.65 21.52
N GLU A 25 -9.31 21.79 22.64
CA GLU A 25 -7.87 22.06 22.59
C GLU A 25 -7.10 20.84 22.06
N ARG A 26 -6.21 21.10 21.10
CA ARG A 26 -5.34 20.07 20.50
C ARG A 26 -4.42 19.40 21.51
N GLY A 27 -3.89 20.19 22.45
CA GLY A 27 -2.86 19.75 23.39
C GLY A 27 -1.54 19.37 22.71
N ASP A 28 -0.70 18.64 23.44
CA ASP A 28 0.61 18.22 22.94
C ASP A 28 0.51 16.99 22.01
N ILE A 29 1.45 16.90 21.07
CA ILE A 29 1.49 15.84 20.07
C ILE A 29 1.79 14.45 20.66
N GLY A 30 2.56 14.38 21.75
CA GLY A 30 2.93 13.11 22.39
C GLY A 30 1.72 12.43 23.01
N SER A 31 0.94 13.17 23.80
CA SER A 31 -0.32 12.69 24.36
C SER A 31 -1.31 12.29 23.28
N ALA A 32 -1.46 13.10 22.23
CA ALA A 32 -2.34 12.78 21.11
C ALA A 32 -1.90 11.49 20.38
N PHE A 33 -0.60 11.32 20.17
CA PHE A 33 -0.03 10.12 19.55
C PHE A 33 -0.23 8.87 20.43
N GLU A 34 -0.04 8.99 21.74
CA GLU A 34 -0.33 7.91 22.70
C GLU A 34 -1.81 7.48 22.61
N LYS A 35 -2.74 8.44 22.55
CA LYS A 35 -4.17 8.13 22.37
C LYS A 35 -4.42 7.39 21.06
N ALA A 36 -3.82 7.83 19.96
CA ALA A 36 -3.92 7.16 18.66
C ALA A 36 -3.37 5.72 18.74
N TYR A 37 -2.21 5.51 19.35
CA TYR A 37 -1.61 4.19 19.53
C TYR A 37 -2.49 3.24 20.34
N ILE A 38 -3.05 3.70 21.46
CA ILE A 38 -3.97 2.91 22.29
C ILE A 38 -5.23 2.54 21.49
N TYR A 39 -5.78 3.48 20.72
CA TYR A 39 -6.95 3.24 19.87
C TYR A 39 -6.66 2.17 18.80
N ILE A 40 -5.56 2.32 18.06
CA ILE A 40 -5.12 1.37 17.04
C ILE A 40 -4.94 -0.02 17.63
N SER A 41 -4.24 -0.12 18.76
CA SER A 41 -3.94 -1.40 19.40
C SER A 41 -5.20 -2.16 19.82
N ARG A 42 -6.22 -1.45 20.29
CA ARG A 42 -7.51 -2.04 20.66
C ARG A 42 -8.25 -2.61 19.45
N ILE A 43 -8.25 -1.91 18.32
CA ILE A 43 -8.94 -2.39 17.11
C ILE A 43 -8.16 -3.53 16.47
N LYS A 44 -6.86 -3.36 16.25
CA LYS A 44 -6.02 -4.36 15.57
C LYS A 44 -6.10 -5.72 16.26
N ASN A 45 -5.99 -5.76 17.59
CA ASN A 45 -6.00 -7.01 18.33
C ASN A 45 -7.35 -7.74 18.33
N ASN A 46 -8.45 -7.06 17.99
CA ASN A 46 -9.81 -7.62 18.05
C ASN A 46 -10.44 -7.84 16.68
N LEU A 47 -10.06 -7.04 15.68
CA LEU A 47 -10.74 -7.00 14.38
C LEU A 47 -9.85 -7.42 13.19
N MET A 48 -8.56 -7.65 13.40
CA MET A 48 -7.64 -7.92 12.31
C MET A 48 -6.69 -9.08 12.62
N ASP A 49 -6.74 -10.12 11.79
CA ASP A 49 -5.73 -11.16 11.73
C ASP A 49 -4.86 -10.93 10.48
N THR A 50 -4.03 -9.89 10.46
CA THR A 50 -3.25 -9.47 9.29
C THR A 50 -1.75 -9.49 9.58
N ASP A 51 -0.95 -9.89 8.59
CA ASP A 51 0.52 -9.84 8.67
C ASP A 51 1.06 -8.41 8.48
N ALA A 52 0.20 -7.48 8.06
CA ALA A 52 0.58 -6.09 7.86
C ALA A 52 0.78 -5.33 9.18
N ARG A 53 1.73 -4.41 9.14
CA ARG A 53 1.95 -3.37 10.15
C ARG A 53 1.40 -2.04 9.64
N LEU A 54 1.18 -1.10 10.54
CA LEU A 54 0.88 0.28 10.16
C LEU A 54 2.18 1.09 10.26
N GLY A 55 2.52 1.81 9.20
CA GLY A 55 3.59 2.81 9.19
C GLY A 55 3.00 4.21 9.19
N LEU A 56 3.50 5.10 10.05
CA LEU A 56 3.11 6.50 10.04
C LEU A 56 3.75 7.19 8.82
N VAL A 57 2.92 7.66 7.89
CA VAL A 57 3.39 8.28 6.64
C VAL A 57 3.23 9.80 6.64
N LYS A 58 2.30 10.33 7.43
CA LYS A 58 2.07 11.77 7.53
C LYS A 58 1.51 12.16 8.89
N VAL A 59 1.96 13.33 9.36
CA VAL A 59 1.34 14.06 10.46
C VAL A 59 0.85 15.38 9.91
N LYS A 60 -0.43 15.72 10.12
CA LYS A 60 -0.97 17.06 9.85
C LYS A 60 -1.22 17.75 11.19
N ASP A 61 -0.60 18.90 11.37
CA ASP A 61 -0.60 19.69 12.60
C ASP A 61 -0.97 21.16 12.34
N ASP A 62 -1.63 21.43 11.22
CA ASP A 62 -2.14 22.74 10.83
C ASP A 62 -3.47 23.08 11.53
N ASN A 63 -4.24 22.07 11.95
CA ASN A 63 -5.48 22.28 12.68
C ASN A 63 -5.21 22.69 14.14
N PRO A 64 -5.84 23.76 14.67
CA PRO A 64 -5.62 24.21 16.04
C PRO A 64 -6.26 23.30 17.11
N ASN A 65 -7.17 22.40 16.73
CA ASN A 65 -7.96 21.61 17.66
C ASN A 65 -7.54 20.14 17.75
N TYR A 66 -6.76 19.65 16.78
CA TYR A 66 -6.32 18.25 16.73
C TYR A 66 -5.11 18.06 15.82
N TYR A 67 -4.46 16.90 15.98
CA TYR A 67 -3.52 16.35 15.00
C TYR A 67 -4.24 15.32 14.14
N GLU A 68 -3.83 15.19 12.88
CA GLU A 68 -4.21 14.07 12.02
C GLU A 68 -2.99 13.18 11.76
N PHE A 69 -3.03 11.94 12.25
CA PHE A 69 -2.03 10.92 11.96
C PHE A 69 -2.53 10.03 10.84
N VAL A 70 -1.73 9.89 9.79
CA VAL A 70 -2.05 9.09 8.61
C VAL A 70 -1.08 7.94 8.50
N PHE A 71 -1.61 6.74 8.30
CA PHE A 71 -0.86 5.50 8.25
C PHE A 71 -1.18 4.71 6.98
N ASP A 72 -0.17 4.01 6.49
CA ASP A 72 -0.29 3.01 5.42
C ASP A 72 0.05 1.61 5.94
N TYR A 73 -0.45 0.59 5.25
CA TYR A 73 -0.05 -0.78 5.54
C TYR A 73 1.36 -1.04 5.03
N ILE A 74 2.14 -1.76 5.83
CA ILE A 74 3.49 -2.20 5.50
C ILE A 74 3.56 -3.72 5.67
N VAL A 75 4.04 -4.41 4.63
CA VAL A 75 4.31 -5.84 4.64
C VAL A 75 5.78 -6.04 4.27
N ASP A 76 6.55 -6.66 5.17
CA ASP A 76 8.01 -6.87 5.00
C ASP A 76 8.83 -5.62 4.70
N GLY A 77 8.41 -4.49 5.25
CA GLY A 77 9.08 -3.20 5.04
C GLY A 77 8.61 -2.46 3.78
N TYR A 78 7.75 -3.07 2.96
CA TYR A 78 7.23 -2.47 1.74
C TYR A 78 5.82 -1.91 1.93
N PRO A 79 5.52 -0.70 1.41
CA PRO A 79 4.19 -0.11 1.48
C PRO A 79 3.17 -0.88 0.63
N VAL A 80 1.93 -0.90 1.10
CA VAL A 80 0.78 -1.44 0.37
C VAL A 80 -0.13 -0.28 -0.04
N TYR A 81 -0.32 -0.14 -1.35
CA TYR A 81 -1.15 0.87 -1.97
C TYR A 81 -2.56 0.31 -2.19
N ILE A 82 -3.55 0.96 -1.56
CA ILE A 82 -4.94 0.50 -1.57
C ILE A 82 -5.68 1.17 -2.72
N SER A 83 -6.04 0.40 -3.74
CA SER A 83 -6.82 0.93 -4.87
C SER A 83 -8.19 1.44 -4.43
N GLU A 84 -8.67 2.51 -5.05
CA GLU A 84 -10.02 3.05 -4.82
C GLU A 84 -11.13 2.01 -5.09
N ASN A 85 -10.88 1.06 -5.99
CA ASN A 85 -11.83 0.06 -6.50
C ASN A 85 -11.91 -1.24 -5.68
N ILE A 86 -11.32 -1.32 -4.49
CA ILE A 86 -11.44 -2.53 -3.65
C ILE A 86 -12.88 -2.67 -3.12
N ASN A 87 -13.47 -3.85 -3.37
CA ASN A 87 -14.67 -4.36 -2.73
C ASN A 87 -14.33 -5.51 -1.77
N ASN A 88 -15.04 -5.57 -0.65
CA ASN A 88 -14.53 -6.18 0.59
C ASN A 88 -14.72 -7.70 0.73
N ASN A 89 -14.94 -8.39 -0.37
CA ASN A 89 -14.68 -9.83 -0.43
C ASN A 89 -13.21 -10.12 -0.80
N ALA A 90 -12.41 -9.08 -1.04
CA ALA A 90 -10.99 -9.20 -1.29
C ALA A 90 -10.23 -9.49 0.01
N VAL A 91 -9.98 -10.77 0.27
CA VAL A 91 -8.76 -11.17 0.98
C VAL A 91 -7.60 -10.88 0.04
N ALA A 92 -6.80 -9.86 0.31
CA ALA A 92 -5.59 -9.61 -0.46
C ALA A 92 -4.46 -10.46 0.16
N ASN A 93 -4.19 -11.62 -0.43
CA ASN A 93 -2.97 -12.36 -0.14
C ASN A 93 -1.83 -11.63 -0.86
N ILE A 94 -0.85 -11.19 -0.07
CA ILE A 94 0.30 -10.41 -0.50
C ILE A 94 1.53 -11.29 -0.36
N SER A 95 2.31 -11.50 -1.41
CA SER A 95 3.48 -12.40 -1.38
C SER A 95 4.77 -11.67 -1.76
N MET A 96 5.73 -11.53 -0.83
CA MET A 96 7.15 -11.45 -1.16
C MET A 96 8.01 -12.02 -0.03
N ASN A 97 9.12 -12.64 -0.43
CA ASN A 97 10.40 -12.48 0.24
C ASN A 97 11.36 -11.86 -0.79
N ILE A 98 12.03 -10.76 -0.45
CA ILE A 98 13.10 -10.20 -1.27
C ILE A 98 14.41 -10.81 -0.76
N SER A 99 14.99 -11.72 -1.53
CA SER A 99 16.33 -12.22 -1.29
C SER A 99 17.32 -11.28 -1.97
N VAL A 100 18.13 -10.58 -1.18
CA VAL A 100 19.32 -9.91 -1.70
C VAL A 100 20.40 -10.99 -1.72
N GLY A 101 20.69 -11.53 -2.89
CA GLY A 101 21.77 -12.50 -3.07
C GLY A 101 23.08 -11.92 -2.55
N ASP A 102 23.70 -12.61 -1.60
CA ASP A 102 25.10 -12.39 -1.25
C ASP A 102 25.93 -12.87 -2.44
N ASP A 103 26.78 -12.00 -2.97
CA ASP A 103 27.60 -12.27 -4.14
C ASP A 103 28.74 -13.21 -3.73
N SER A 104 28.45 -14.51 -3.71
CA SER A 104 29.46 -15.55 -3.71
C SER A 104 29.41 -16.29 -5.05
N SER A 105 30.30 -15.88 -5.92
CA SER A 105 30.67 -16.58 -7.14
C SER A 105 30.97 -18.05 -6.84
N ASP A 106 30.31 -18.96 -7.55
CA ASP A 106 30.94 -20.19 -8.03
C ASP A 106 30.23 -20.64 -9.31
N ASN A 107 31.03 -20.66 -10.39
CA ASN A 107 30.72 -21.26 -11.68
C ASN A 107 30.45 -22.76 -11.49
N ASP A 108 29.41 -23.29 -12.14
CA ASP A 108 29.65 -24.32 -13.15
C ASP A 108 28.48 -24.50 -14.12
N SER A 109 28.86 -24.73 -15.37
CA SER A 109 28.06 -24.78 -16.60
C SER A 109 27.21 -26.03 -16.80
N SER A 110 26.08 -25.91 -17.51
CA SER A 110 25.79 -26.70 -18.74
C SER A 110 24.51 -26.28 -19.45
N ASP A 111 24.58 -26.20 -20.78
CA ASP A 111 23.54 -25.82 -21.73
C ASP A 111 22.29 -26.74 -21.76
N SER A 112 21.11 -26.17 -22.06
CA SER A 112 20.14 -26.81 -22.96
C SER A 112 19.11 -25.83 -23.54
N MET A 113 18.95 -25.87 -24.87
CA MET A 113 17.97 -25.09 -25.63
C MET A 113 16.57 -25.71 -25.54
N GLY A 114 15.54 -24.89 -25.27
CA GLY A 114 14.13 -25.26 -25.38
C GLY A 114 13.28 -24.06 -25.78
N SER A 115 12.52 -24.22 -26.87
CA SER A 115 11.73 -23.19 -27.56
C SER A 115 10.24 -23.20 -27.19
N GLY A 116 9.64 -22.01 -27.09
CA GLY A 116 8.17 -21.76 -27.14
C GLY A 116 7.50 -21.70 -25.76
N GLU A 117 6.52 -20.84 -25.46
CA GLU A 117 5.63 -19.99 -26.27
C GLU A 117 5.23 -18.74 -25.45
N ASN A 118 5.13 -17.59 -26.10
CA ASN A 118 4.64 -16.34 -25.52
C ASN A 118 3.12 -16.40 -25.29
N ASP A 119 2.67 -16.25 -24.04
CA ASP A 119 1.26 -15.99 -23.74
C ASP A 119 1.07 -14.54 -23.25
N SER A 120 0.88 -13.65 -24.22
CA SER A 120 0.57 -12.24 -24.02
C SER A 120 -0.90 -12.09 -23.63
N SER A 121 -1.23 -12.19 -22.34
CA SER A 121 -2.57 -11.83 -21.86
C SER A 121 -2.63 -10.33 -21.55
N SER A 122 -3.05 -9.58 -22.56
CA SER A 122 -3.45 -8.17 -22.47
C SER A 122 -4.76 -8.06 -21.69
N ASN A 123 -4.69 -7.54 -20.47
CA ASN A 123 -5.87 -7.07 -19.76
C ASN A 123 -5.87 -5.53 -19.74
N ASN A 124 -6.56 -4.97 -20.74
CA ASN A 124 -7.01 -3.58 -20.72
C ASN A 124 -8.09 -3.40 -19.64
N ALA A 125 -7.71 -2.83 -18.51
CA ALA A 125 -8.63 -2.21 -17.55
C ALA A 125 -8.23 -0.73 -17.44
N GLY A 126 -9.16 0.17 -17.78
CA GLY A 126 -8.91 1.59 -18.00
C GLY A 126 -8.24 2.31 -16.83
N ASP A 127 -7.05 2.85 -17.10
CA ASP A 127 -6.32 3.77 -16.23
C ASP A 127 -6.99 5.15 -16.24
N ASN A 128 -8.02 5.30 -15.40
CA ASN A 128 -8.26 6.59 -14.76
C ASN A 128 -7.24 6.72 -13.62
N GLU A 129 -6.64 7.89 -13.45
CA GLU A 129 -5.72 8.26 -12.36
C GLU A 129 -6.19 7.69 -11.01
N ALA A 130 -5.75 6.48 -10.66
CA ALA A 130 -6.27 5.81 -9.49
C ALA A 130 -5.68 6.50 -8.26
N GLY A 131 -6.51 7.25 -7.55
CA GLY A 131 -6.19 7.68 -6.20
C GLY A 131 -5.95 6.44 -5.33
N TYR A 132 -4.91 6.49 -4.50
CA TYR A 132 -4.66 5.46 -3.50
C TYR A 132 -5.16 5.93 -2.15
N LYS A 133 -5.86 5.03 -1.45
CA LYS A 133 -6.34 5.28 -0.10
C LYS A 133 -5.23 4.97 0.90
N ASN A 134 -5.11 5.80 1.93
CA ASN A 134 -4.31 5.44 3.10
C ASN A 134 -5.01 4.32 3.89
N ALA A 135 -4.24 3.53 4.64
CA ALA A 135 -4.82 2.48 5.48
C ALA A 135 -5.70 3.08 6.59
N LEU A 136 -5.21 4.13 7.24
CA LEU A 136 -5.86 4.73 8.40
C LEU A 136 -5.55 6.23 8.50
N SER A 137 -6.58 7.03 8.72
CA SER A 137 -6.43 8.40 9.22
C SER A 137 -7.14 8.53 10.58
N ILE A 138 -6.46 9.16 11.54
CA ILE A 138 -6.99 9.45 12.88
C ILE A 138 -6.82 10.93 13.17
N LYS A 139 -7.94 11.61 13.44
CA LYS A 139 -7.97 12.93 14.05
C LYS A 139 -8.09 12.78 15.56
N VAL A 140 -7.16 13.36 16.29
CA VAL A 140 -6.99 13.15 17.73
C VAL A 140 -6.44 14.39 18.41
N ASN A 141 -6.89 14.64 19.62
CA ASN A 141 -6.26 15.59 20.53
C ASN A 141 -5.71 14.86 21.76
N SER A 142 -5.03 15.60 22.63
CA SER A 142 -4.46 15.04 23.88
C SER A 142 -5.47 14.28 24.76
N ASN A 143 -6.77 14.60 24.63
CA ASN A 143 -7.82 14.01 25.44
C ASN A 143 -8.42 12.74 24.83
N ARG A 144 -8.66 12.71 23.52
CA ARG A 144 -9.48 11.67 22.88
C ARG A 144 -9.31 11.59 21.36
N ILE A 145 -9.73 10.46 20.79
CA ILE A 145 -10.00 10.34 19.36
C ILE A 145 -11.23 11.18 19.00
N ILE A 146 -11.13 11.97 17.94
CA ILE A 146 -12.21 12.82 17.44
C ILE A 146 -12.87 12.12 16.25
N GLU A 147 -12.07 11.69 15.28
CA GLU A 147 -12.52 10.94 14.13
C GLU A 147 -11.48 9.92 13.72
N SER A 148 -11.91 8.82 13.12
CA SER A 148 -11.02 7.96 12.35
C SER A 148 -11.74 7.36 11.16
N SER A 149 -10.97 7.09 10.11
CA SER A 149 -11.40 6.35 8.93
C SER A 149 -10.33 5.29 8.66
N TRP A 150 -10.68 4.01 8.81
CA TRP A 150 -9.77 2.88 8.66
C TRP A 150 -10.26 1.92 7.59
N ASN A 151 -9.49 1.72 6.53
CA ASN A 151 -9.71 0.65 5.55
C ASN A 151 -9.19 -0.66 6.14
N LEU A 152 -10.07 -1.48 6.72
CA LEU A 152 -9.69 -2.76 7.32
C LEU A 152 -9.46 -3.80 6.22
N ILE A 153 -8.19 -4.12 5.96
CA ILE A 153 -7.79 -5.09 4.93
C ILE A 153 -7.01 -6.23 5.61
N ASN A 154 -7.44 -7.46 5.34
CA ASN A 154 -6.70 -8.64 5.79
C ASN A 154 -5.63 -8.99 4.75
N LEU A 155 -4.36 -8.83 5.15
CA LEU A 155 -3.18 -9.05 4.32
C LEU A 155 -2.44 -10.27 4.86
N LYS A 156 -2.32 -11.31 4.03
CA LYS A 156 -1.65 -12.56 4.40
C LYS A 156 -0.49 -12.84 3.49
N LYS A 157 0.64 -13.23 4.08
CA LYS A 157 1.82 -13.67 3.35
C LYS A 157 1.65 -15.08 2.83
N THR A 158 2.02 -15.31 1.58
CA THR A 158 2.28 -16.68 1.09
C THR A 158 3.75 -17.04 1.23
N ARG A 159 4.06 -18.33 1.21
CA ARG A 159 5.43 -18.86 1.35
C ARG A 159 6.16 -19.00 0.01
N ASP A 160 5.60 -18.44 -1.06
CA ASP A 160 6.16 -18.58 -2.40
C ASP A 160 7.36 -17.63 -2.53
N ASN A 161 8.55 -18.20 -2.65
CA ASN A 161 9.76 -17.42 -2.93
C ASN A 161 9.87 -17.26 -4.45
N LYS A 162 10.02 -16.02 -4.89
CA LYS A 162 10.13 -15.65 -6.30
C LYS A 162 11.18 -14.55 -6.42
N ASP A 163 12.10 -14.73 -7.35
CA ASP A 163 13.06 -13.70 -7.70
C ASP A 163 12.49 -12.79 -8.79
N TYR A 164 12.82 -11.51 -8.70
CA TYR A 164 12.30 -10.50 -9.61
C TYR A 164 13.42 -9.70 -10.26
N ASN A 165 13.16 -9.25 -11.48
CA ASN A 165 14.02 -8.33 -12.19
C ASN A 165 13.91 -6.93 -11.57
N ILE A 166 15.07 -6.32 -11.30
CA ILE A 166 15.19 -4.98 -10.72
C ILE A 166 15.91 -3.96 -11.60
N TYR A 167 16.17 -4.30 -12.86
CA TYR A 167 16.86 -3.40 -13.79
C TYR A 167 15.99 -2.20 -14.16
N PHE A 168 16.58 -1.03 -14.10
CA PHE A 168 15.89 0.23 -14.33
C PHE A 168 15.40 0.36 -15.78
N GLU A 169 16.15 -0.17 -16.74
CA GLU A 169 15.81 -0.22 -18.15
C GLU A 169 14.49 -0.94 -18.39
N ASP A 170 14.25 -2.04 -17.67
CA ASP A 170 13.01 -2.81 -17.77
C ASP A 170 11.82 -2.07 -17.15
N ILE A 171 12.06 -1.27 -16.11
CA ILE A 171 11.05 -0.38 -15.54
C ILE A 171 10.64 0.67 -16.57
N LEU A 172 11.62 1.35 -17.18
CA LEU A 172 11.36 2.37 -18.19
C LEU A 172 10.62 1.79 -19.40
N ASN A 173 11.13 0.68 -19.95
CA ASN A 173 10.50 0.01 -21.08
C ASN A 173 9.08 -0.43 -20.76
N GLY A 174 8.87 -1.03 -19.58
CA GLY A 174 7.56 -1.48 -19.13
C GLY A 174 6.57 -0.32 -18.98
N ILE A 175 7.01 0.82 -18.42
CA ILE A 175 6.16 2.01 -18.30
C ILE A 175 5.87 2.61 -19.68
N SER A 176 6.88 2.76 -20.53
CA SER A 176 6.70 3.26 -21.91
C SER A 176 5.70 2.41 -22.69
N MET A 177 5.79 1.09 -22.59
CA MET A 177 4.85 0.18 -23.24
C MET A 177 3.45 0.26 -22.65
N LYS A 178 3.31 0.15 -21.32
CA LYS A 178 2.02 0.12 -20.63
C LYS A 178 1.24 1.43 -20.79
N TYR A 179 1.92 2.56 -20.67
CA TYR A 179 1.31 3.89 -20.67
C TYR A 179 1.45 4.60 -22.02
N ASN A 180 1.94 3.92 -23.06
CA ASN A 180 2.14 4.44 -24.41
C ASN A 180 2.94 5.76 -24.42
N ILE A 181 4.00 5.84 -23.61
CA ILE A 181 4.87 7.01 -23.53
C ILE A 181 5.95 6.88 -24.60
N GLN A 182 5.87 7.74 -25.62
CA GLN A 182 6.76 7.68 -26.78
C GLN A 182 8.02 8.54 -26.63
N ASN A 183 7.98 9.61 -25.82
CA ASN A 183 9.13 10.47 -25.58
C ASN A 183 9.55 10.44 -24.12
N LEU A 184 10.85 10.29 -23.84
CA LEU A 184 11.37 10.35 -22.48
C LEU A 184 11.12 11.72 -21.81
N SER A 185 10.94 12.80 -22.58
CA SER A 185 10.58 14.11 -22.03
C SER A 185 9.22 14.12 -21.34
N ASP A 186 8.35 13.20 -21.71
CA ASP A 186 7.00 13.08 -21.16
C ASP A 186 6.99 12.19 -19.90
N PHE A 187 8.13 11.55 -19.60
CA PHE A 187 8.33 10.73 -18.42
C PHE A 187 8.84 11.58 -17.26
N ALA A 188 7.96 11.82 -16.29
CA ALA A 188 8.28 12.59 -15.09
C ALA A 188 8.28 11.70 -13.85
N VAL A 189 9.41 11.66 -13.14
CA VAL A 189 9.59 10.83 -11.94
C VAL A 189 10.02 11.69 -10.78
N LYS A 190 9.30 11.53 -9.66
CA LYS A 190 9.66 12.04 -8.35
C LYS A 190 10.37 10.96 -7.53
N SER A 191 9.85 9.73 -7.53
CA SER A 191 10.45 8.62 -6.79
C SER A 191 10.06 7.26 -7.39
N ILE A 192 10.85 6.22 -7.12
CA ILE A 192 10.57 4.83 -7.49
C ILE A 192 10.72 3.99 -6.23
N VAL A 193 9.68 3.24 -5.88
CA VAL A 193 9.69 2.34 -4.73
C VAL A 193 9.08 0.99 -5.10
N ILE A 194 9.54 -0.07 -4.45
CA ILE A 194 8.88 -1.37 -4.50
C ILE A 194 7.73 -1.35 -3.50
N GLY A 195 6.59 -1.87 -3.89
CA GLY A 195 5.44 -2.01 -3.02
C GLY A 195 4.49 -3.10 -3.48
N TYR A 196 3.31 -3.08 -2.90
CA TYR A 196 2.20 -3.93 -3.30
C TYR A 196 0.99 -3.09 -3.65
N VAL A 197 0.18 -3.57 -4.57
CA VAL A 197 -1.15 -2.99 -4.81
C VAL A 197 -2.19 -3.97 -4.29
N ALA A 198 -2.99 -3.52 -3.33
CA ALA A 198 -4.21 -4.22 -2.98
C ALA A 198 -5.30 -3.77 -3.99
N ASP A 199 -5.75 -4.69 -4.84
CA ASP A 199 -6.85 -4.49 -5.76
C ASP A 199 -7.86 -5.66 -5.67
N SER A 200 -9.05 -5.44 -6.21
CA SER A 200 -10.12 -6.44 -6.29
C SER A 200 -10.03 -7.31 -7.56
N SER A 201 -9.16 -6.98 -8.50
CA SER A 201 -9.09 -7.60 -9.83
C SER A 201 -8.29 -8.91 -9.86
N ALA A 202 -7.36 -9.14 -8.93
CA ALA A 202 -6.40 -10.24 -9.04
C ALA A 202 -6.69 -11.47 -8.16
N GLY A 203 -7.96 -11.84 -7.93
CA GLY A 203 -8.30 -13.08 -7.19
C GLY A 203 -7.64 -13.20 -5.80
N GLY A 204 -7.27 -12.05 -5.22
CA GLY A 204 -6.57 -11.98 -3.96
C GLY A 204 -5.10 -12.39 -3.97
N LYS A 205 -4.38 -12.43 -5.11
CA LYS A 205 -2.92 -12.58 -5.14
C LYS A 205 -2.29 -11.39 -5.84
N SER A 206 -1.58 -10.55 -5.08
CA SER A 206 -0.83 -9.43 -5.64
C SER A 206 0.67 -9.70 -5.47
N GLY A 207 1.36 -9.83 -6.60
CA GLY A 207 2.82 -9.81 -6.65
C GLY A 207 3.34 -8.38 -6.47
N PRO A 208 4.66 -8.22 -6.27
CA PRO A 208 5.23 -6.90 -6.10
C PRO A 208 5.16 -6.06 -7.35
N VAL A 209 5.13 -4.76 -7.14
CA VAL A 209 5.06 -3.76 -8.20
C VAL A 209 6.11 -2.68 -7.98
N TRP A 210 6.58 -2.12 -9.09
CA TRP A 210 7.23 -0.83 -9.13
C TRP A 210 6.18 0.26 -9.05
N MET A 211 6.27 1.10 -8.03
CA MET A 211 5.47 2.29 -7.83
C MET A 211 6.34 3.49 -8.16
N VAL A 212 6.04 4.13 -9.29
CA VAL A 212 6.78 5.30 -9.77
C VAL A 212 5.92 6.53 -9.53
N GLU A 213 6.25 7.29 -8.51
CA GLU A 213 5.55 8.52 -8.18
C GLU A 213 5.93 9.61 -9.18
N LYS A 214 4.91 10.28 -9.74
CA LYS A 214 5.05 11.44 -10.61
C LYS A 214 5.10 12.74 -9.78
N PRO A 215 5.65 13.84 -10.31
CA PRO A 215 5.64 15.13 -9.62
C PRO A 215 4.24 15.69 -9.31
N ASP A 216 3.24 15.30 -10.10
CA ASP A 216 1.84 15.67 -9.90
C ASP A 216 1.15 14.87 -8.76
N GLY A 217 1.84 13.88 -8.19
CA GLY A 217 1.33 13.01 -7.13
C GLY A 217 0.63 11.73 -7.61
N GLY A 218 0.44 11.56 -8.93
CA GLY A 218 -0.03 10.29 -9.49
C GLY A 218 1.10 9.25 -9.58
N TYR A 219 0.76 8.04 -10.03
CA TYR A 219 1.71 6.94 -10.11
C TYR A 219 1.68 6.24 -11.47
N TYR A 220 2.85 5.79 -11.94
CA TYR A 220 2.92 4.64 -12.84
C TYR A 220 3.10 3.37 -12.00
N ILE A 221 2.39 2.32 -12.38
CA ILE A 221 2.39 1.04 -11.68
C ILE A 221 2.83 -0.03 -12.67
N LEU A 222 3.88 -0.76 -12.35
CA LEU A 222 4.37 -1.84 -13.18
C LEU A 222 4.55 -3.10 -12.33
N HIS A 223 3.89 -4.20 -12.69
CA HIS A 223 4.15 -5.49 -12.04
C HIS A 223 5.58 -5.92 -12.30
N MET A 224 6.28 -6.35 -11.25
CA MET A 224 7.64 -6.81 -11.38
C MET A 224 7.68 -8.10 -12.21
N ILE A 225 8.64 -8.16 -13.13
CA ILE A 225 8.87 -9.33 -13.97
C ILE A 225 9.60 -10.37 -13.11
N GLN A 226 8.99 -11.54 -12.93
CA GLN A 226 9.62 -12.67 -12.24
C GLN A 226 10.78 -13.18 -13.09
N LYS A 227 11.92 -13.46 -12.49
CA LYS A 227 13.01 -14.21 -13.15
C LYS A 227 12.56 -15.66 -13.31
N GLU A 228 12.76 -16.23 -14.50
CA GLU A 228 12.62 -17.67 -14.64
C GLU A 228 13.77 -18.35 -13.89
N ASP A 229 13.46 -19.43 -13.15
CA ASP A 229 14.48 -20.25 -12.53
C ASP A 229 15.31 -20.87 -13.66
N GLY A 230 16.59 -20.49 -13.74
CA GLY A 230 17.55 -21.02 -14.71
C GLY A 230 17.98 -22.45 -14.41
#